data_AF-A0A955X5Y2-F1
#
_entry.id   AF-A0A955X5Y2-F1
#
_cell.length_a   1.000
_cell.length_b   1.000
_cell.length_c   1.000
_cell.angle_alpha   90.00
_cell.angle_beta   90.00
_cell.angle_gamma   90.00
#
_symmetry.space_group_name_H-M   'P 1'
#
loop_
_entity.id
_entity.type
_entity.pdbx_description
1 polymer ?
#
loop_
_entity_poly.entity_id
_entity_poly.type
_entity_poly.pdbx_seq_one_letter_code
_entity_poly.pdbx_strand_id
1 'polypeptide(L)'
;MTDEGLGARMKRYEAQEAGRRLMPLLPVLARIDGRAFSTFTQGLERPYDVRLSRAMIDTTRFLVEETGARTGYTQSDEISLLWHATDPKDQLFFDGRIQKMVSVLAALATVELNRLLAVALPDYAARRPVFDCRVWQVPATRFRP
;
A
#
# COMPACT_ATOMS: atom_id res chain seq x y z
N MET A 1 -13.60 -4.37 41.87
CA MET A 1 -13.74 -4.32 40.41
C MET A 1 -13.34 -2.92 39.99
N THR A 2 -12.09 -2.71 39.60
CA THR A 2 -11.57 -1.38 39.29
C THR A 2 -12.35 -0.80 38.12
N ASP A 3 -12.93 0.37 38.32
CA ASP A 3 -13.62 1.14 37.29
C ASP A 3 -12.58 1.56 36.25
N GLU A 4 -12.35 0.69 35.25
CA GLU A 4 -11.61 1.09 34.07
C GLU A 4 -12.38 2.22 33.41
N GLY A 5 -11.89 3.46 33.59
CA GLY A 5 -12.51 4.64 33.02
C GLY A 5 -12.79 4.48 31.53
N LEU A 6 -13.83 5.17 31.04
CA LEU A 6 -14.36 5.06 29.68
C LEU A 6 -13.29 4.94 28.58
N GLY A 7 -12.21 5.73 28.68
CA GLY A 7 -11.12 5.71 27.70
C GLY A 7 -10.37 4.38 27.62
N ALA A 8 -10.13 3.70 28.73
CA ALA A 8 -9.50 2.37 28.73
C ALA A 8 -10.41 1.34 28.07
N ARG A 9 -11.71 1.38 28.36
CA ARG A 9 -12.71 0.51 27.74
C ARG A 9 -12.80 0.73 26.22
N MET A 10 -12.83 1.98 25.75
CA MET A 10 -12.86 2.28 24.32
C MET A 10 -11.59 1.81 23.59
N LYS A 11 -10.41 2.01 24.21
CA LYS A 11 -9.14 1.50 23.66
C LYS A 11 -9.13 -0.03 23.52
N ARG A 12 -9.78 -0.76 24.42
CA ARG A 12 -9.89 -2.23 24.32
C ARG A 12 -10.71 -2.66 23.10
N TYR A 13 -11.84 -2.00 22.84
CA TYR A 13 -12.63 -2.27 21.63
C TYR A 13 -11.87 -1.96 20.34
N GLU A 14 -11.17 -0.82 20.29
CA GLU A 14 -10.33 -0.47 19.13
C GLU A 14 -9.20 -1.49 18.92
N ALA A 15 -8.51 -1.89 19.99
CA ALA A 15 -7.40 -2.83 19.92
C ALA A 15 -7.85 -4.22 19.44
N GLN A 16 -9.08 -4.64 19.73
CA GLN A 16 -9.61 -5.93 19.26
C GLN A 16 -9.72 -5.97 17.73
N GLU A 17 -10.11 -4.86 17.09
CA GLU A 17 -10.27 -4.78 15.64
C GLU A 17 -8.97 -4.36 14.92
N ALA A 18 -8.30 -3.32 15.42
CA ALA A 18 -7.16 -2.68 14.77
C ALA A 18 -5.79 -3.15 15.29
N GLY A 19 -5.77 -3.95 16.36
CA GLY A 19 -4.55 -4.46 16.99
C GLY A 19 -3.90 -5.63 16.25
N ARG A 20 -4.52 -6.18 15.19
CA ARG A 20 -3.95 -7.29 14.43
C ARG A 20 -2.63 -6.90 13.79
N ARG A 21 -1.59 -7.71 14.07
CA ARG A 21 -0.24 -7.56 13.55
C ARG A 21 0.18 -8.79 12.75
N LEU A 22 1.07 -8.54 11.81
CA LEU A 22 1.77 -9.56 11.04
C LEU A 22 2.83 -10.25 11.92
N MET A 23 3.13 -11.52 11.64
CA MET A 23 4.18 -12.24 12.36
C MET A 23 5.56 -11.70 11.96
N PRO A 24 6.48 -11.47 12.91
CA PRO A 24 7.85 -11.09 12.59
C PRO A 24 8.54 -12.12 11.69
N LEU A 25 9.59 -11.69 10.96
CA LEU A 25 10.48 -12.53 10.14
C LEU A 25 9.85 -13.27 8.95
N LEU A 26 8.56 -13.08 8.69
CA LEU A 26 7.92 -13.59 7.48
C LEU A 26 7.81 -12.48 6.43
N PRO A 27 7.98 -12.81 5.13
CA PRO A 27 7.72 -11.88 4.05
C PRO A 27 6.29 -11.33 4.11
N VAL A 28 6.17 -10.02 3.90
CA VAL A 28 4.92 -9.27 3.86
C VAL A 28 4.75 -8.71 2.46
N LEU A 29 3.59 -8.99 1.86
CA LEU A 29 3.18 -8.39 0.60
C LEU A 29 2.06 -7.40 0.85
N ALA A 30 2.13 -6.26 0.19
CA ALA A 30 1.00 -5.37 0.00
C ALA A 30 0.68 -5.29 -1.48
N ARG A 31 -0.60 -5.36 -1.83
CA ARG A 31 -1.10 -5.00 -3.14
C ARG A 31 -1.99 -3.78 -3.02
N ILE A 32 -1.68 -2.77 -3.83
CA ILE A 32 -2.40 -1.52 -3.98
C ILE A 32 -3.03 -1.54 -5.37
N ASP A 33 -4.32 -1.27 -5.47
CA ASP A 33 -5.13 -1.58 -6.65
C ASP A 33 -6.07 -0.40 -6.97
N GLY A 34 -6.14 -0.04 -8.25
CA GLY A 34 -6.83 1.14 -8.72
C GLY A 34 -8.34 0.98 -8.69
N ARG A 35 -9.04 1.79 -7.88
CA ARG A 35 -10.49 1.68 -7.80
C ARG A 35 -11.17 2.19 -9.08
N ALA A 36 -11.90 1.30 -9.75
CA ALA A 36 -12.63 1.58 -10.99
C ALA A 36 -11.73 2.08 -12.13
N PHE A 37 -10.50 1.57 -12.21
CA PHE A 37 -9.51 2.05 -13.18
C PHE A 37 -9.87 1.77 -14.64
N SER A 38 -10.66 0.72 -14.92
CA SER A 38 -11.20 0.47 -16.25
C SER A 38 -12.07 1.63 -16.77
N THR A 39 -12.80 2.32 -15.88
CA THR A 39 -13.57 3.52 -16.23
C THR A 39 -12.67 4.75 -16.25
N PHE A 40 -11.75 4.85 -15.29
CA PHE A 40 -10.79 5.95 -15.21
C PHE A 40 -9.95 6.10 -16.48
N THR A 41 -9.46 5.00 -17.04
CA THR A 41 -8.56 4.95 -18.20
C THR A 41 -9.26 5.07 -19.55
N GLN A 42 -10.59 5.24 -19.57
CA GLN A 42 -11.33 5.47 -20.81
C GLN A 42 -10.82 6.74 -21.52
N GLY A 43 -10.58 6.61 -22.82
CA GLY A 43 -10.04 7.68 -23.68
C GLY A 43 -8.52 7.79 -23.72
N LEU A 44 -7.79 7.01 -22.91
CA LEU A 44 -6.33 6.93 -23.01
C LEU A 44 -5.90 6.11 -24.24
N GLU A 45 -4.66 6.35 -24.68
CA GLU A 45 -4.04 5.58 -25.76
C GLU A 45 -3.95 4.10 -25.39
N ARG A 46 -4.23 3.23 -26.38
CA ARG A 46 -4.19 1.78 -26.24
C ARG A 46 -3.03 1.21 -27.07
N PRO A 47 -2.41 0.09 -26.64
CA PRO A 47 -2.76 -0.72 -25.47
C PRO A 47 -2.31 -0.14 -24.11
N TYR A 48 -1.41 0.85 -24.09
CA TYR A 48 -0.92 1.49 -22.86
C TYR A 48 -0.57 2.97 -23.11
N ASP A 49 -1.02 3.87 -22.23
CA ASP A 49 -0.61 5.28 -22.25
C ASP A 49 0.68 5.46 -21.44
N VAL A 50 1.75 5.87 -22.13
CA VAL A 50 3.10 6.00 -21.56
C VAL A 50 3.15 6.97 -20.39
N ARG A 51 2.29 8.01 -20.37
CA ARG A 51 2.28 9.01 -19.29
C ARG A 51 1.72 8.39 -18.02
N LEU A 52 0.62 7.65 -18.13
CA LEU A 52 0.05 6.93 -16.99
C LEU A 52 1.01 5.84 -16.49
N SER A 53 1.62 5.07 -17.40
CA SER A 53 2.60 4.04 -17.03
C SER A 53 3.80 4.62 -16.28
N ARG A 54 4.34 5.76 -16.73
CA ARG A 54 5.42 6.47 -16.02
C ARG A 54 4.97 6.94 -14.65
N ALA A 55 3.76 7.51 -14.54
CA ALA A 55 3.22 7.94 -13.26
C ALA A 55 3.06 6.78 -12.26
N MET A 56 2.63 5.60 -12.72
CA MET A 56 2.56 4.39 -11.88
C MET A 56 3.94 3.89 -11.44
N ILE A 57 4.93 3.92 -12.34
CA ILE A 57 6.33 3.56 -12.01
C ILE A 57 6.91 4.53 -10.97
N ASP A 58 6.72 5.83 -11.14
CA ASP A 58 7.23 6.84 -10.23
C ASP A 58 6.50 6.78 -8.87
N THR A 59 5.19 6.54 -8.86
CA THR A 59 4.42 6.26 -7.64
C THR A 59 4.96 5.02 -6.92
N THR A 60 5.31 3.97 -7.65
CA THR A 60 5.89 2.74 -7.09
C THR A 60 7.25 3.01 -6.46
N ARG A 61 8.10 3.80 -7.12
CA ARG A 61 9.41 4.20 -6.58
C ARG A 61 9.24 4.98 -5.28
N PHE A 62 8.37 5.99 -5.29
CA PHE A 62 8.05 6.79 -4.11
C PHE A 62 7.62 5.91 -2.93
N LEU A 63 6.71 4.97 -3.17
CA LEU A 63 6.25 4.05 -2.12
C LEU A 63 7.36 3.18 -1.57
N VAL A 64 8.27 2.69 -2.42
CA VAL A 64 9.43 1.89 -1.98
C VAL A 64 10.33 2.71 -1.06
N GLU A 65 10.66 3.93 -1.46
CA GLU A 65 11.52 4.85 -0.70
C GLU A 65 10.88 5.26 0.64
N GLU A 66 9.61 5.68 0.61
CA GLU A 66 8.89 6.19 1.80
C GLU A 66 8.62 5.10 2.85
N THR A 67 8.43 3.85 2.42
CA THR A 67 7.99 2.77 3.30
C THR A 67 9.10 1.79 3.68
N GLY A 68 10.29 1.93 3.09
CA GLY A 68 11.39 0.98 3.24
C GLY A 68 11.08 -0.42 2.69
N ALA A 69 10.18 -0.52 1.71
CA ALA A 69 9.93 -1.78 1.02
C ALA A 69 11.21 -2.23 0.32
N ARG A 70 11.46 -3.54 0.28
CA ARG A 70 12.65 -4.10 -0.39
C ARG A 70 12.48 -4.14 -1.90
N THR A 71 11.25 -4.31 -2.36
CA THR A 71 10.92 -4.39 -3.79
C THR A 71 9.55 -3.80 -4.02
N GLY A 72 9.42 -3.05 -5.11
CA GLY A 72 8.15 -2.61 -5.67
C GLY A 72 8.01 -3.10 -7.11
N TYR A 73 6.81 -3.51 -7.47
CA TYR A 73 6.43 -3.95 -8.82
C TYR A 73 5.13 -3.26 -9.21
N THR A 74 4.99 -2.88 -10.48
CA THR A 74 3.74 -2.33 -10.99
C THR A 74 3.39 -2.91 -12.35
N GLN A 75 2.11 -3.13 -12.57
CA GLN A 75 1.54 -3.57 -13.83
C GLN A 75 0.11 -3.03 -13.91
N SER A 76 -0.25 -2.46 -15.06
CA SER A 76 -1.55 -1.78 -15.23
C SER A 76 -1.74 -0.70 -14.16
N ASP A 77 -2.74 -0.89 -13.30
CA ASP A 77 -3.20 -0.06 -12.20
C ASP A 77 -2.84 -0.67 -10.83
N GLU A 78 -2.11 -1.79 -10.83
CA GLU A 78 -1.69 -2.51 -9.64
C GLU A 78 -0.24 -2.13 -9.26
N ILE A 79 0.00 -1.97 -7.95
CA ILE A 79 1.32 -1.87 -7.33
C ILE A 79 1.44 -2.93 -6.25
N SER A 80 2.48 -3.76 -6.34
CA SER A 80 2.85 -4.76 -5.34
C SER A 80 4.14 -4.33 -4.62
N LEU A 81 4.13 -4.36 -3.28
CA LEU A 81 5.26 -4.03 -2.42
C LEU A 81 5.62 -5.23 -1.55
N LEU A 82 6.92 -5.45 -1.33
CA LEU A 82 7.46 -6.53 -0.51
C LEU A 82 8.34 -6.00 0.62
N TRP A 83 8.04 -6.40 1.85
CA TRP A 83 8.93 -6.27 3.00
C TRP A 83 9.36 -7.66 3.47
N HIS A 84 10.60 -7.79 3.93
CA HIS A 84 11.10 -9.02 4.53
C HIS A 84 12.15 -8.65 5.58
N ALA A 85 11.72 -8.57 6.84
CA ALA A 85 12.62 -8.45 7.98
C ALA A 85 13.39 -9.76 8.14
N THR A 86 14.72 -9.70 8.16
CA THR A 86 15.58 -10.90 8.26
C THR A 86 16.29 -10.99 9.61
N ASP A 87 16.41 -9.88 10.33
CA ASP A 87 16.88 -9.83 11.72
C ASP A 87 15.72 -9.46 12.66
N PRO A 88 15.61 -10.06 13.86
CA PRO A 88 14.62 -9.65 14.86
C PRO A 88 14.66 -8.17 15.27
N LYS A 89 15.77 -7.47 15.03
CA LYS A 89 15.93 -6.04 15.27
C LYS A 89 15.32 -5.19 14.15
N ASP A 90 15.07 -5.76 12.97
CA ASP A 90 14.45 -5.06 11.85
C ASP A 90 12.98 -4.82 12.17
N GLN A 91 12.54 -3.56 12.09
CA GLN A 91 11.13 -3.23 12.22
C GLN A 91 10.46 -3.24 10.86
N LEU A 92 9.35 -3.98 10.76
CA LEU A 92 8.45 -3.87 9.61
C LEU A 92 7.81 -2.48 9.58
N PHE A 93 7.42 -2.04 8.38
CA PHE A 93 6.63 -0.84 8.20
C PHE A 93 5.39 -0.86 9.12
N PHE A 94 5.21 0.21 9.90
CA PHE A 94 4.19 0.30 10.97
C PHE A 94 4.14 -0.87 11.95
N ASP A 95 5.26 -1.52 12.24
CA ASP A 95 5.32 -2.64 13.19
C ASP A 95 4.34 -3.77 12.81
N GLY A 96 4.14 -3.94 11.49
CA GLY A 96 3.24 -4.93 10.91
C GLY A 96 1.76 -4.74 11.23
N ARG A 97 1.32 -3.56 11.70
CA ARG A 97 -0.10 -3.29 11.99
C ARG A 97 -0.91 -3.18 10.71
N ILE A 98 -1.71 -4.22 10.42
CA ILE A 98 -2.36 -4.42 9.11
C ILE A 98 -3.23 -3.22 8.72
N GLN A 99 -4.12 -2.75 9.61
CA GLN A 99 -5.02 -1.63 9.27
C GLN A 99 -4.26 -0.34 8.96
N LYS A 100 -3.17 -0.07 9.69
CA LYS A 100 -2.35 1.12 9.48
C LYS A 100 -1.57 1.02 8.16
N MET A 101 -1.04 -0.15 7.84
CA MET A 101 -0.39 -0.40 6.55
C MET A 101 -1.37 -0.21 5.40
N VAL A 102 -2.52 -0.90 5.41
CA VAL A 102 -3.53 -0.82 4.35
C VAL A 102 -3.98 0.61 4.09
N SER A 103 -4.37 1.33 5.15
CA SER A 103 -4.92 2.69 5.02
C SER A 103 -3.87 3.69 4.51
N VAL A 104 -2.66 3.67 5.07
CA VAL A 104 -1.62 4.63 4.71
C VAL A 104 -1.03 4.33 3.33
N LEU A 105 -0.82 3.06 2.97
CA LEU A 105 -0.32 2.69 1.64
C LEU A 105 -1.26 3.15 0.52
N ALA A 106 -2.57 2.90 0.68
CA ALA A 106 -3.57 3.39 -0.27
C ALA A 106 -3.58 4.93 -0.35
N ALA A 107 -3.44 5.61 0.79
CA ALA A 107 -3.39 7.07 0.84
C ALA A 107 -2.14 7.64 0.15
N LEU A 108 -0.96 7.09 0.44
CA LEU A 108 0.31 7.51 -0.17
C LEU A 108 0.28 7.33 -1.70
N ALA A 109 -0.18 6.16 -2.18
CA ALA A 109 -0.32 5.90 -3.61
C ALA A 109 -1.28 6.88 -4.27
N THR A 110 -2.42 7.15 -3.63
CA THR A 110 -3.42 8.11 -4.11
C THR A 110 -2.83 9.52 -4.23
N VAL A 111 -2.18 10.00 -3.17
CA VAL A 111 -1.61 11.36 -3.13
C VAL A 111 -0.54 11.52 -4.22
N GLU A 112 0.39 10.59 -4.31
CA GLU A 112 1.51 10.70 -5.24
C GLU A 112 1.06 10.54 -6.70
N LEU A 113 0.19 9.57 -7.01
CA LEU A 113 -0.32 9.43 -8.37
C LEU A 113 -1.05 10.71 -8.80
N ASN A 114 -1.93 11.26 -7.97
CA ASN A 114 -2.67 12.48 -8.31
C ASN A 114 -1.73 13.66 -8.55
N ARG A 115 -0.66 13.78 -7.76
CA ARG A 115 0.38 14.81 -7.95
C ARG A 115 1.06 14.67 -9.32
N LEU A 116 1.43 13.45 -9.71
CA LEU A 116 2.06 13.17 -11.00
C LEU A 116 1.10 13.38 -12.18
N LEU A 117 -0.15 12.95 -12.04
CA LEU A 117 -1.18 13.14 -13.05
C LEU A 117 -1.53 14.62 -13.26
N ALA A 118 -1.48 15.46 -12.22
CA ALA A 118 -1.76 16.89 -12.36
C ALA A 118 -0.84 17.58 -13.38
N VAL A 119 0.35 17.03 -13.62
CA VAL A 119 1.30 17.52 -14.62
C VAL A 119 1.14 16.75 -15.94
N ALA A 120 1.08 15.42 -15.90
CA ALA A 120 1.14 14.58 -17.09
C ALA A 120 -0.20 14.40 -17.81
N LEU A 121 -1.30 14.37 -17.06
CA LEU A 121 -2.67 14.09 -17.51
C LEU A 121 -3.69 14.89 -16.67
N PRO A 122 -3.74 16.24 -16.77
CA PRO A 122 -4.55 17.09 -15.89
C PRO A 122 -6.05 16.72 -15.87
N ASP A 123 -6.63 16.39 -17.03
CA ASP A 123 -8.04 15.99 -17.14
C ASP A 123 -8.35 14.68 -16.40
N TYR A 124 -7.36 13.80 -16.26
CA TYR A 124 -7.50 12.57 -15.49
C TYR A 124 -7.24 12.82 -14.00
N ALA A 125 -6.32 13.71 -13.64
CA ALA A 125 -6.12 14.13 -12.26
C ALA A 125 -7.41 14.71 -11.65
N ALA A 126 -8.18 15.48 -12.43
CA ALA A 126 -9.48 16.03 -11.99
C ALA A 126 -10.49 14.94 -11.60
N ARG A 127 -10.35 13.70 -12.10
CA ARG A 127 -11.20 12.56 -11.75
C ARG A 127 -10.88 11.97 -10.38
N ARG A 128 -9.74 12.35 -9.78
CA ARG A 128 -9.30 11.93 -8.44
C ARG A 128 -9.28 10.41 -8.28
N PRO A 129 -8.46 9.68 -9.07
CA PRO A 129 -8.30 8.24 -8.88
C PRO A 129 -7.83 7.94 -7.46
N VAL A 130 -8.35 6.86 -6.89
CA VAL A 130 -8.02 6.38 -5.54
C VAL A 130 -7.69 4.89 -5.60
N PHE A 131 -7.02 4.41 -4.56
CA PHE A 131 -6.63 3.01 -4.45
C PHE A 131 -7.28 2.32 -3.26
N ASP A 132 -7.48 1.00 -3.37
CA ASP A 132 -7.58 0.12 -2.20
C ASP A 132 -6.23 -0.57 -1.95
N CYS A 133 -6.07 -1.13 -0.75
CA CYS A 133 -4.87 -1.89 -0.41
C CYS A 133 -5.22 -3.13 0.39
N ARG A 134 -4.45 -4.20 0.17
CA ARG A 134 -4.53 -5.48 0.87
C ARG A 134 -3.13 -5.86 1.31
N VAL A 135 -2.99 -6.29 2.56
CA VAL A 135 -1.69 -6.71 3.12
C VAL A 135 -1.81 -8.12 3.69
N TRP A 136 -0.88 -8.99 3.33
CA TRP A 136 -0.83 -10.38 3.80
C TRP A 136 0.61 -10.88 3.92
N GLN A 137 0.78 -12.04 4.56
CA GLN A 137 2.08 -12.71 4.65
C GLN A 137 2.10 -13.92 3.72
N VAL A 138 3.30 -14.23 3.27
CA VAL A 138 3.59 -15.46 2.52
C VAL A 138 4.73 -16.20 3.21
N PRO A 139 4.81 -17.54 3.08
CA PRO A 139 5.93 -18.28 3.65
C PRO A 139 7.25 -17.84 3.03
N ALA A 140 8.30 -17.78 3.85
CA ALA A 140 9.66 -17.64 3.34
C ALA A 140 10.01 -18.92 2.58
N THR A 141 9.95 -18.90 1.26
CA THR A 141 10.47 -19.99 0.45
C THR A 141 11.98 -20.00 0.57
N ARG A 142 12.53 -20.97 1.32
CA ARG A 142 13.88 -21.45 1.04
C ARG A 142 13.82 -22.13 -0.34
N PHE A 143 14.04 -21.37 -1.41
CA PHE A 143 14.59 -21.99 -2.62
C PHE A 143 16.01 -22.44 -2.25
N ARG A 144 16.13 -23.68 -1.77
CA ARG A 144 17.42 -24.35 -1.83
C ARG A 144 17.65 -24.63 -3.32
N PRO A 145 18.74 -24.14 -3.92
CA PRO A 145 19.14 -24.58 -5.24
C PRO A 145 19.39 -26.09 -5.27
#